data_AF-A0ABD0U2V6-F1
#
_entry.id   AF-A0ABD0U2V6-F1
#
_cell.length_a   1.000
_cell.length_b   1.000
_cell.length_c   1.000
_cell.angle_alpha   90.00
_cell.angle_beta   90.00
_cell.angle_gamma   90.00
#
_symmetry.space_group_name_H-M   'P 1'
#
loop_
_entity.id
_entity.type
_entity.pdbx_description
1 polymer ?
#
loop_
_entity_poly.entity_id
_entity_poly.type
_entity_poly.pdbx_seq_one_letter_code
_entity_poly.pdbx_strand_id
1 'polypeptide(L)'
;MSKWQSSKQQWIYGRRLIEALRAARSGRTGPCVIKKAADSALALSVRGQSRWSRAILFGPCKPKVKLKACSRIPRHRPFLSPGKLAGAQMKGRKVRGRLRVLSRLVPGCKKLPAASVLSETADYVAALQMRVGLALSQHYARAC
;
A
#
# COMPACT_ATOMS: atom_id res chain seq x y z
N MET A 1 -1.26 -1.79 -19.58
CA MET A 1 -1.46 -3.17 -19.10
C MET A 1 -0.50 -3.46 -17.97
N SER A 2 -1.01 -4.03 -16.89
CA SER A 2 -0.35 -4.09 -15.59
C SER A 2 0.82 -5.07 -15.63
N LYS A 3 2.06 -4.57 -15.52
CA LYS A 3 3.30 -5.38 -15.39
C LYS A 3 3.18 -6.56 -14.40
N TRP A 4 2.30 -6.43 -13.43
CA TRP A 4 1.99 -7.37 -12.35
C TRP A 4 1.12 -8.57 -12.71
N GLN A 5 0.47 -8.57 -13.87
CA GLN A 5 -0.41 -9.66 -14.30
C GLN A 5 0.31 -10.73 -15.14
N SER A 6 1.60 -10.56 -15.42
CA SER A 6 2.38 -11.56 -16.17
C SER A 6 2.68 -12.79 -15.31
N SER A 7 2.51 -13.98 -15.90
CA SER A 7 2.87 -15.27 -15.27
C SER A 7 4.31 -15.31 -14.76
N LYS A 8 5.24 -14.61 -15.44
CA LYS A 8 6.64 -14.49 -15.01
C LYS A 8 6.77 -13.77 -13.66
N GLN A 9 6.01 -12.69 -13.45
CA GLN A 9 6.03 -11.96 -12.18
C GLN A 9 5.37 -12.75 -11.05
N GLN A 10 4.30 -13.47 -11.35
CA GLN A 10 3.67 -14.40 -10.39
C GLN A 10 4.66 -15.47 -9.93
N TRP A 11 5.42 -16.07 -10.85
CA TRP A 11 6.44 -17.06 -10.53
C TRP A 11 7.58 -16.49 -9.68
N ILE A 12 8.10 -15.31 -10.06
CA ILE A 12 9.14 -14.60 -9.27
C ILE A 12 8.63 -14.32 -7.86
N TYR A 13 7.41 -13.81 -7.72
CA TYR A 13 6.81 -13.56 -6.42
C TYR A 13 6.63 -14.84 -5.61
N GLY A 14 6.12 -15.92 -6.20
CA GLY A 14 5.94 -17.22 -5.54
C GLY A 14 7.26 -17.76 -4.99
N ARG A 15 8.34 -17.69 -5.78
CA ARG A 15 9.69 -18.08 -5.35
C ARG A 15 10.17 -17.24 -4.16
N ARG A 16 10.07 -15.91 -4.26
CA ARG A 16 10.47 -14.98 -3.18
C ARG A 16 9.63 -15.16 -1.91
N LEU A 17 8.36 -15.50 -2.04
CA LEU A 17 7.47 -15.76 -0.92
C LEU A 17 7.92 -16.99 -0.14
N ILE A 18 8.25 -18.09 -0.83
CA ILE A 18 8.74 -19.32 -0.19
C ILE A 18 10.08 -19.05 0.52
N GLU A 19 11.00 -18.32 -0.12
CA GLU A 19 12.27 -17.90 0.49
C GLU A 19 12.04 -17.08 1.77
N ALA A 20 11.17 -16.08 1.73
CA ALA A 20 10.85 -15.24 2.88
C ALA A 20 10.15 -16.01 4.02
N LEU A 21 9.27 -16.96 3.69
CA LEU A 21 8.60 -17.80 4.68
C LEU A 21 9.58 -18.80 5.34
N ARG A 22 10.53 -19.35 4.58
CA ARG A 22 11.60 -20.19 5.13
C ARG A 22 12.47 -19.39 6.11
N ALA A 23 12.87 -18.18 5.74
CA ALA A 23 13.62 -17.28 6.62
C ALA A 23 12.84 -16.91 7.90
N ALA A 24 11.52 -16.71 7.78
CA ALA A 24 10.64 -16.43 8.92
C ALA A 24 10.45 -17.63 9.86
N ARG A 25 10.53 -18.86 9.32
CA ARG A 25 10.38 -20.11 10.10
C ARG A 25 11.56 -20.36 11.04
N SER A 26 12.72 -19.76 10.77
CA SER A 26 13.87 -19.74 11.68
C SER A 26 13.69 -18.80 12.90
N GLY A 27 12.55 -18.12 13.03
CA GLY A 27 12.18 -17.30 14.19
C GLY A 27 10.75 -17.60 14.70
N ARG A 28 10.18 -16.75 15.57
CA ARG A 28 8.81 -16.92 16.11
C ARG A 28 7.78 -16.93 14.98
N THR A 29 7.02 -18.01 14.86
CA THR A 29 5.86 -18.14 13.97
C THR A 29 4.70 -17.31 14.51
N GLY A 30 4.42 -16.18 13.85
CA GLY A 30 3.27 -15.33 14.18
C GLY A 30 2.63 -14.74 12.93
N PRO A 31 1.31 -14.47 12.92
CA PRO A 31 0.61 -13.90 11.77
C PRO A 31 1.25 -12.60 11.24
N CYS A 32 1.82 -11.79 12.15
CA CYS A 32 2.52 -10.56 11.80
C CYS A 32 3.83 -10.82 11.02
N VAL A 33 4.54 -11.91 11.34
CA VAL A 33 5.78 -12.30 10.66
C VAL A 33 5.48 -12.83 9.27
N ILE A 34 4.43 -13.65 9.13
CA ILE A 34 3.97 -14.18 7.83
C ILE A 34 3.56 -13.02 6.92
N LYS A 35 2.78 -12.06 7.44
CA LYS A 35 2.40 -10.87 6.69
C LYS A 35 3.63 -10.06 6.26
N LYS A 36 4.58 -9.84 7.17
CA LYS A 36 5.82 -9.11 6.87
C LYS A 36 6.66 -9.84 5.82
N ALA A 37 6.81 -11.16 5.92
CA ALA A 37 7.51 -11.98 4.93
C ALA A 37 6.85 -11.89 3.55
N ALA A 38 5.51 -11.96 3.50
CA ALA A 38 4.78 -11.79 2.26
C ALA A 38 4.98 -10.38 1.68
N ASP A 39 4.92 -9.33 2.51
CA ASP A 39 5.13 -7.92 2.12
C ASP A 39 6.55 -7.69 1.60
N SER A 40 7.56 -8.25 2.27
CA SER A 40 8.94 -8.24 1.80
C SER A 40 9.08 -8.95 0.45
N ALA A 41 8.49 -10.15 0.28
CA ALA A 41 8.52 -10.88 -0.99
C ALA A 41 7.90 -10.08 -2.14
N LEU A 42 6.78 -9.40 -1.89
CA LEU A 42 6.14 -8.51 -2.86
C LEU A 42 7.02 -7.31 -3.19
N ALA A 43 7.69 -6.71 -2.21
CA ALA A 43 8.60 -5.59 -2.44
C ALA A 43 9.86 -6.00 -3.22
N LEU A 44 10.37 -7.21 -2.97
CA LEU A 44 11.52 -7.77 -3.67
C LEU A 44 11.20 -8.16 -5.12
N SER A 45 9.96 -8.55 -5.44
CA SER A 45 9.58 -8.87 -6.83
C SER A 45 9.62 -7.63 -7.74
N VAL A 46 9.41 -6.43 -7.19
CA VAL A 46 9.62 -5.15 -7.90
C VAL A 46 11.06 -4.63 -7.83
N ARG A 47 11.99 -5.41 -7.27
CA ARG A 47 13.41 -5.06 -7.14
C ARG A 47 13.65 -3.72 -6.42
N GLY A 48 12.75 -3.30 -5.53
CA GLY A 48 12.89 -2.02 -4.84
C GLY A 48 12.72 -0.78 -5.74
N GLN A 49 12.14 -0.92 -6.94
CA GLN A 49 12.04 0.20 -7.90
C GLN A 49 10.96 1.21 -7.52
N SER A 50 9.86 0.76 -6.90
CA SER A 50 8.78 1.65 -6.47
C SER A 50 9.02 2.23 -5.07
N ARG A 51 8.47 3.41 -4.78
CA ARG A 51 8.60 4.02 -3.45
C ARG A 51 7.97 3.17 -2.36
N TRP A 52 6.82 2.55 -2.67
CA TRP A 52 6.16 1.66 -1.72
C TRP A 52 6.98 0.40 -1.44
N SER A 53 7.73 -0.14 -2.41
CA SER A 53 8.60 -1.30 -2.18
C SER A 53 9.77 -0.95 -1.26
N ARG A 54 10.42 0.19 -1.47
CA ARG A 54 11.48 0.70 -0.57
C ARG A 54 10.93 0.98 0.82
N ALA A 55 9.71 1.51 0.92
CA ALA A 55 9.07 1.77 2.21
C ALA A 55 8.72 0.49 2.98
N ILE A 56 8.48 -0.63 2.29
CA ILE A 56 8.28 -1.94 2.95
C ILE A 56 9.62 -2.52 3.42
N LEU A 57 10.68 -2.43 2.60
CA LEU A 57 11.99 -3.02 2.91
C LEU A 57 12.79 -2.23 3.93
N PHE A 58 12.84 -0.91 3.78
CA PHE A 58 13.72 -0.01 4.53
C PHE A 58 12.96 1.02 5.36
N GLY A 59 11.63 1.07 5.23
CA GLY A 59 10.83 2.00 6.02
C GLY A 59 10.80 1.61 7.49
N PRO A 60 10.72 2.59 8.41
CA PRO A 60 10.52 2.29 9.82
C PRO A 60 9.26 1.45 9.97
N CYS A 61 9.43 0.26 10.54
CA CYS A 61 8.32 -0.66 10.78
C CYS A 61 7.27 0.06 11.65
N LYS A 62 6.15 0.45 11.02
CA LYS A 62 4.81 0.84 11.54
C LYS A 62 4.31 2.20 11.01
N PRO A 63 3.14 2.21 10.36
CA PRO A 63 2.01 2.93 10.88
C PRO A 63 1.22 1.93 11.74
N LYS A 64 1.28 2.06 13.06
CA LYS A 64 0.13 1.62 13.86
C LYS A 64 -1.00 2.52 13.40
N VAL A 65 -1.85 2.05 12.48
CA VAL A 65 -3.18 2.62 12.36
C VAL A 65 -3.86 2.25 13.67
N LYS A 66 -3.62 3.06 14.71
CA LYS A 66 -4.59 3.17 15.78
C LYS A 66 -5.81 3.71 15.06
N LEU A 67 -6.77 2.85 14.75
CA LEU A 67 -8.15 3.28 14.63
C LEU A 67 -8.49 3.86 16.00
N LYS A 68 -8.15 5.14 16.19
CA LYS A 68 -8.53 5.88 17.37
C LYS A 68 -10.03 6.02 17.19
N ALA A 69 -10.78 5.24 17.97
CA ALA A 69 -12.20 5.47 18.12
C ALA A 69 -12.43 6.97 18.28
N CYS A 70 -13.38 7.50 17.50
CA CYS A 70 -13.78 8.90 17.54
C CYS A 70 -13.85 9.38 18.99
N SER A 71 -12.96 10.29 19.38
CA SER A 71 -13.24 11.19 20.48
C SER A 71 -12.44 12.47 20.31
N ARG A 72 -13.23 13.53 20.13
CA ARG A 72 -12.92 14.96 20.31
C ARG A 72 -12.28 15.65 19.11
N ILE A 73 -13.19 16.21 18.31
CA ILE A 73 -13.03 17.43 17.52
C ILE A 73 -12.46 18.54 18.43
N PRO A 74 -11.32 19.17 18.11
CA PRO A 74 -11.01 20.50 18.61
C PRO A 74 -11.66 21.54 17.68
N ARG A 75 -12.53 22.34 18.27
CA ARG A 75 -13.18 23.51 17.67
C ARG A 75 -12.12 24.56 17.29
N HIS A 76 -12.29 25.12 16.09
CA HIS A 76 -11.98 26.49 15.64
C HIS A 76 -10.75 27.23 16.22
N ARG A 77 -9.84 27.67 15.33
CA ARG A 77 -9.32 29.05 15.36
C ARG A 77 -9.60 29.71 14.01
N PRO A 78 -10.18 30.92 13.98
CA PRO A 78 -10.50 31.63 12.75
C PRO A 78 -9.24 32.35 12.23
N PHE A 79 -9.07 32.35 10.91
CA PHE A 79 -8.35 33.42 10.23
C PHE A 79 -9.23 33.84 9.04
N LEU A 80 -9.93 34.95 9.23
CA LEU A 80 -10.70 35.70 8.22
C LEU A 80 -9.67 36.29 7.22
N SER A 81 -9.69 35.96 5.92
CA SER A 81 -10.52 36.49 4.79
C SER A 81 -9.67 37.47 3.93
N PRO A 82 -10.00 37.82 2.66
CA PRO A 82 -10.99 37.28 1.70
C PRO A 82 -10.40 36.98 0.29
N GLY A 83 -11.10 36.25 -0.58
CA GLY A 83 -10.73 36.19 -2.01
C GLY A 83 -11.35 35.06 -2.83
N LYS A 84 -12.55 35.32 -3.38
CA LYS A 84 -13.26 34.67 -4.51
C LYS A 84 -12.52 33.52 -5.23
N LEU A 85 -12.94 32.25 -5.04
CA LEU A 85 -12.92 31.13 -6.03
C LEU A 85 -13.79 29.93 -5.52
N ALA A 86 -15.06 30.17 -5.19
CA ALA A 86 -15.86 29.25 -4.38
C ALA A 86 -16.34 27.94 -5.07
N GLY A 87 -16.48 27.90 -6.40
CA GLY A 87 -16.95 26.69 -7.10
C GLY A 87 -15.89 25.59 -7.28
N ALA A 88 -14.66 25.97 -7.66
CA ALA A 88 -13.56 25.04 -7.90
C ALA A 88 -12.84 24.61 -6.61
N GLN A 89 -12.79 25.48 -5.59
CA GLN A 89 -12.12 25.17 -4.31
C GLN A 89 -12.79 24.06 -3.52
N MET A 90 -14.13 23.93 -3.57
CA MET A 90 -14.84 22.92 -2.78
C MET A 90 -14.59 21.50 -3.34
N LYS A 91 -14.56 21.35 -4.67
CA LYS A 91 -14.17 20.11 -5.36
C LYS A 91 -12.69 19.80 -5.12
N GLY A 92 -11.83 20.83 -5.20
CA GLY A 92 -10.41 20.72 -4.87
C GLY A 92 -10.14 20.29 -3.42
N ARG A 93 -10.94 20.75 -2.45
CA ARG A 93 -10.85 20.32 -1.03
C ARG A 93 -11.18 18.84 -0.86
N LYS A 94 -12.25 18.34 -1.50
CA LYS A 94 -12.61 16.90 -1.49
C LYS A 94 -11.52 16.04 -2.14
N VAL A 95 -10.98 16.47 -3.28
CA VAL A 95 -9.88 15.78 -3.99
C VAL A 95 -8.62 15.73 -3.13
N ARG A 96 -8.22 16.84 -2.51
CA ARG A 96 -7.08 16.89 -1.57
C ARG A 96 -7.29 16.00 -0.34
N GLY A 97 -8.53 15.91 0.16
CA GLY A 97 -8.90 15.00 1.24
C GLY A 97 -8.72 13.53 0.85
N ARG A 98 -9.25 13.12 -0.31
CA ARG A 98 -9.08 11.75 -0.84
C ARG A 98 -7.62 11.42 -1.12
N LEU A 99 -6.86 12.35 -1.68
CA LEU A 99 -5.42 12.17 -1.92
C LEU A 99 -4.63 11.98 -0.60
N ARG A 100 -5.04 12.70 0.46
CA ARG A 100 -4.46 12.52 1.81
C ARG A 100 -4.77 11.15 2.40
N VAL A 101 -5.92 10.56 2.07
CA VAL A 101 -6.25 9.18 2.46
C VAL A 101 -5.40 8.18 1.66
N LEU A 102 -5.34 8.31 0.33
CA LEU A 102 -4.53 7.44 -0.52
C LEU A 102 -3.05 7.42 -0.12
N SER A 103 -2.46 8.59 0.14
CA SER A 103 -1.07 8.71 0.62
C SER A 103 -0.79 8.08 1.99
N ARG A 104 -1.83 7.81 2.80
CA ARG A 104 -1.72 7.08 4.07
C ARG A 104 -1.92 5.57 3.90
N LEU A 105 -2.67 5.15 2.88
CA LEU A 105 -2.91 3.74 2.57
C LEU A 105 -1.71 3.11 1.87
N VAL A 106 -1.11 3.82 0.91
CA VAL A 106 0.04 3.31 0.15
C VAL A 106 1.34 3.54 0.94
N PRO A 107 2.16 2.49 1.18
CA PRO A 107 3.44 2.64 1.85
C PRO A 107 4.33 3.69 1.15
N GLY A 108 5.02 4.54 1.91
CA GLY A 108 5.99 5.49 1.36
C GLY A 108 5.41 6.71 0.61
N CYS A 109 4.09 6.83 0.47
CA CYS A 109 3.47 7.90 -0.32
C CYS A 109 3.10 9.17 0.45
N LYS A 110 3.60 9.33 1.69
CA LYS A 110 3.31 10.51 2.52
C LYS A 110 3.96 11.76 1.92
N LYS A 111 3.19 12.84 1.82
CA LYS A 111 3.65 14.18 1.37
C LYS A 111 4.18 14.22 -0.08
N LEU A 112 3.69 13.34 -0.96
CA LEU A 112 4.04 13.34 -2.39
C LEU A 112 3.06 14.20 -3.22
N PRO A 113 3.48 14.67 -4.42
CA PRO A 113 2.59 15.34 -5.36
C PRO A 113 1.52 14.38 -5.89
N ALA A 114 0.38 14.94 -6.33
CA ALA A 114 -0.81 14.17 -6.68
C ALA A 114 -0.55 13.11 -7.76
N ALA A 115 0.17 13.47 -8.83
CA ALA A 115 0.49 12.57 -9.93
C ALA A 115 1.31 11.35 -9.47
N SER A 116 2.33 11.57 -8.63
CA SER A 116 3.16 10.48 -8.10
C SER A 116 2.37 9.56 -7.17
N VAL A 117 1.49 10.10 -6.32
CA VAL A 117 0.63 9.27 -5.45
C VAL A 117 -0.27 8.37 -6.30
N LEU A 118 -0.88 8.90 -7.36
CA LEU A 118 -1.77 8.12 -8.21
C LEU A 118 -1.03 7.01 -8.97
N SER A 119 0.14 7.32 -9.53
CA SER A 119 0.99 6.34 -10.22
C SER A 119 1.44 5.21 -9.29
N GLU A 120 1.97 5.54 -8.11
CA GLU A 120 2.38 4.56 -7.11
C GLU A 120 1.19 3.75 -6.56
N THR A 121 0.00 4.37 -6.46
CA THR A 121 -1.24 3.70 -6.05
C THR A 121 -1.68 2.68 -7.09
N ALA A 122 -1.69 3.04 -8.38
CA ALA A 122 -2.04 2.12 -9.46
C ALA A 122 -1.09 0.91 -9.49
N ASP A 123 0.20 1.16 -9.33
CA ASP A 123 1.22 0.11 -9.22
C ASP A 123 1.00 -0.79 -8.01
N TYR A 124 0.68 -0.23 -6.84
CA TYR A 124 0.44 -0.99 -5.62
C TYR A 124 -0.85 -1.82 -5.70
N VAL A 125 -1.94 -1.29 -6.28
CA VAL A 125 -3.18 -2.04 -6.52
C VAL A 125 -2.93 -3.23 -7.44
N ALA A 126 -2.19 -3.04 -8.53
CA ALA A 126 -1.84 -4.13 -9.43
C ALA A 126 -0.99 -5.22 -8.74
N ALA A 127 -0.07 -4.81 -7.85
CA ALA A 127 0.71 -5.73 -7.03
C ALA A 127 -0.15 -6.54 -6.05
N LEU A 128 -1.16 -5.90 -5.44
CA LEU A 128 -2.12 -6.57 -4.56
C LEU A 128 -3.04 -7.53 -5.33
N GLN A 129 -3.49 -7.14 -6.53
CA GLN A 129 -4.29 -8.00 -7.40
C GLN A 129 -3.56 -9.30 -7.75
N MET A 130 -2.25 -9.22 -8.03
CA MET A 130 -1.42 -10.42 -8.28
C MET A 130 -1.47 -11.40 -7.09
N ARG A 131 -1.40 -10.89 -5.85
CA ARG A 131 -1.49 -11.72 -4.64
C ARG A 131 -2.83 -12.43 -4.51
N VAL A 132 -3.92 -11.68 -4.73
CA VAL A 132 -5.28 -12.23 -4.67
C VAL A 132 -5.47 -13.26 -5.78
N GLY A 133 -5.00 -12.97 -6.99
CA GLY A 133 -5.04 -13.90 -8.12
C GLY A 133 -4.33 -15.22 -7.82
N LEU A 134 -3.13 -15.17 -7.24
CA LEU A 134 -2.41 -16.37 -6.82
C LEU A 134 -3.17 -17.19 -5.78
N ALA A 135 -3.74 -16.53 -4.76
CA ALA A 135 -4.51 -17.21 -3.73
C ALA A 135 -5.75 -17.91 -4.31
N LEU A 136 -6.43 -17.26 -5.25
CA LEU A 136 -7.58 -17.84 -5.95
C LEU A 136 -7.17 -19.02 -6.83
N SER A 137 -6.14 -18.88 -7.69
CA SER A 137 -5.66 -19.98 -8.54
C SER A 137 -5.26 -21.22 -7.74
N GLN A 138 -4.66 -21.03 -6.56
CA GLN A 138 -4.24 -22.13 -5.69
C GLN A 138 -5.42 -22.80 -4.96
N HIS A 139 -6.50 -22.05 -4.71
CA HIS A 139 -7.75 -22.60 -4.18
C HIS A 139 -8.46 -23.43 -5.24
N TYR A 140 -8.54 -22.95 -6.48
CA TYR A 140 -9.12 -23.70 -7.60
C TYR A 140 -8.33 -24.98 -7.92
N ALA A 141 -6.99 -24.95 -7.88
CA ALA A 141 -6.15 -26.12 -8.14
C ALA A 141 -6.14 -27.17 -7.00
N ARG A 142 -6.65 -26.83 -5.81
CA ARG A 142 -6.80 -27.75 -4.67
C ARG A 142 -8.21 -28.33 -4.53
N ALA A 143 -9.17 -27.78 -5.26
CA ALA A 143 -10.56 -28.22 -5.27
C ALA A 143 -10.85 -29.24 -6.39
N CYS A 144 -9.87 -29.52 -7.24
CA CYS A 144 -9.83 -30.61 -8.20
C CYS A 144 -8.88 -31.70 -7.71
#